data_AF-A0A382U3S8-F1
#
_entry.id   AF-A0A382U3S8-F1
#
_cell.length_a   1.000
_cell.length_b   1.000
_cell.length_c   1.000
_cell.angle_alpha   90.00
_cell.angle_beta   90.00
_cell.angle_gamma   90.00
#
_symmetry.space_group_name_H-M   'P 1'
#
loop_
_entity.id
_entity.type
_entity.pdbx_description
1 polymer ?
#
loop_
_entity_poly.entity_id
_entity_poly.type
_entity_poly.pdbx_seq_one_letter_code
_entity_poly.pdbx_strand_id
1 'polypeptide(L)'
;PGFYEIYFSASLDYVSQRDVKGLYAKSADGSINNMIGVSTTNPYQPPESPDFIINTEKESIQQSVENLLRFSMKHLSVNHANQEIKETKIYHGIC
;
A
#
# COMPACT_ATOMS: atom_id res chain seq x y z
N PRO A 1 -9.55 11.23 19.29
CA PRO A 1 -9.76 10.35 18.12
C PRO A 1 -9.63 11.16 16.82
N GLY A 2 -8.70 10.77 15.95
CA GLY A 2 -8.51 11.36 14.63
C GLY A 2 -8.64 10.28 13.55
N PHE A 3 -9.12 10.65 12.38
CA PHE A 3 -9.09 9.85 11.16
C PHE A 3 -8.03 10.47 10.23
N TYR A 4 -7.24 9.62 9.57
CA TYR A 4 -6.24 10.04 8.58
C TYR A 4 -6.35 9.16 7.34
N GLU A 5 -6.49 9.77 6.16
CA GLU A 5 -6.56 9.08 4.87
C GLU A 5 -5.16 8.84 4.30
N ILE A 6 -4.83 7.56 4.08
CA ILE A 6 -3.53 7.16 3.52
C ILE A 6 -3.72 6.67 2.08
N TYR A 7 -3.08 7.35 1.13
CA TYR A 7 -3.15 7.00 -0.29
C TYR A 7 -1.93 6.18 -0.73
N PHE A 8 -2.18 4.94 -1.12
CA PHE A 8 -1.17 4.11 -1.78
C PHE A 8 -1.22 4.33 -3.29
N SER A 9 -0.29 5.14 -3.79
CA SER A 9 -0.19 5.49 -5.22
C SER A 9 0.64 4.46 -5.99
N ALA A 10 0.16 4.13 -7.19
CA ALA A 10 0.87 3.43 -8.26
C ALA A 10 0.13 3.65 -9.58
N SER A 11 0.86 3.59 -10.69
CA SER A 11 0.35 3.54 -12.04
C SER A 11 -0.37 2.22 -12.32
N LEU A 12 -1.32 2.25 -13.25
CA LEU A 12 -2.05 1.06 -13.70
C LEU A 12 -1.10 0.00 -14.25
N ASP A 13 -0.12 0.40 -15.05
CA ASP A 13 0.84 -0.51 -15.69
C ASP A 13 1.66 -1.29 -14.66
N TYR A 14 2.04 -0.64 -13.57
CA TYR A 14 2.82 -1.29 -12.52
C TYR A 14 1.98 -2.27 -11.70
N VAL A 15 0.74 -1.90 -11.36
CA VAL A 15 -0.15 -2.82 -10.64
C VAL A 15 -0.61 -4.00 -11.52
N SER A 16 -0.78 -3.78 -12.82
CA SER A 16 -1.13 -4.84 -13.77
C SER A 16 0.05 -5.77 -14.06
N GLN A 17 1.29 -5.29 -14.03
CA GLN A 17 2.47 -6.16 -14.15
C GLN A 17 2.60 -7.12 -12.96
N ARG A 18 2.25 -6.67 -11.74
CA ARG A 18 2.30 -7.51 -10.54
C ARG A 18 1.28 -8.64 -10.56
N ASP A 19 0.10 -8.38 -11.13
CA ASP A 19 -1.11 -9.23 -11.23
C ASP A 19 -1.18 -10.43 -10.26
N VAL A 20 -1.00 -10.19 -8.97
CA VAL A 20 -0.80 -11.25 -7.95
C VAL A 20 -1.96 -12.26 -7.92
N LYS A 21 -3.15 -11.82 -8.34
CA LYS A 21 -4.39 -12.59 -8.32
C LYS A 21 -4.88 -12.99 -9.72
N GLY A 22 -4.18 -12.61 -10.79
CA GLY A 22 -4.65 -12.84 -12.17
C GLY A 22 -5.91 -12.05 -12.54
N LEU A 23 -6.21 -10.95 -11.83
CA LEU A 23 -7.43 -10.18 -12.04
C LEU A 23 -7.32 -9.27 -13.28
N TYR A 24 -6.13 -8.75 -13.56
CA TYR A 24 -5.91 -7.95 -14.77
C TYR A 24 -5.98 -8.84 -16.01
N ALA A 25 -5.38 -10.04 -15.98
CA ALA A 25 -5.53 -11.03 -17.03
C ALA A 25 -7.01 -11.41 -17.30
N LYS A 26 -7.77 -11.69 -16.23
CA LYS A 26 -9.22 -11.98 -16.31
C LYS A 26 -10.07 -10.80 -16.76
N SER A 27 -9.62 -9.57 -16.56
CA SER A 27 -10.32 -8.41 -17.11
C SER A 27 -10.03 -8.28 -18.61
N ALA A 28 -8.79 -8.53 -19.03
CA ALA A 28 -8.38 -8.49 -20.43
C ALA A 28 -9.04 -9.58 -21.28
N ASP A 29 -9.33 -10.76 -20.71
CA ASP A 29 -10.06 -11.84 -21.40
C ASP A 29 -11.60 -11.67 -21.37
N GLY A 30 -12.11 -10.63 -20.73
CA GLY A 30 -13.55 -10.32 -20.65
C GLY A 30 -14.31 -11.05 -19.53
N SER A 31 -13.63 -11.83 -18.69
CA SER A 31 -14.26 -12.48 -17.52
C SER A 31 -14.64 -11.48 -16.41
N ILE A 32 -13.97 -10.33 -16.34
CA ILE A 32 -14.26 -9.24 -15.39
C ILE A 32 -14.52 -7.93 -16.16
N ASN A 33 -15.79 -7.54 -16.22
CA ASN A 33 -16.25 -6.38 -17.00
C ASN A 33 -16.13 -5.03 -16.26
N ASN A 34 -16.04 -5.03 -14.92
CA ASN A 34 -16.04 -3.81 -14.09
C ASN A 34 -14.79 -3.71 -13.20
N MET A 35 -13.62 -4.03 -13.76
CA MET A 35 -12.37 -3.97 -13.02
C MET A 35 -11.99 -2.51 -12.72
N ILE A 36 -11.90 -2.15 -11.44
CA ILE A 36 -11.53 -0.79 -11.01
C ILE A 36 -10.09 -0.51 -11.47
N GLY A 37 -9.89 0.67 -12.07
CA GLY A 37 -8.61 1.08 -12.66
C GLY A 37 -8.47 0.73 -14.15
N VAL A 38 -9.26 -0.21 -14.69
CA VAL A 38 -9.30 -0.56 -16.12
C VAL A 38 -10.62 -0.10 -16.76
N SER A 39 -11.73 -0.27 -16.06
CA SER A 39 -13.06 0.11 -16.55
C SER A 39 -13.19 1.62 -16.73
N THR A 40 -13.71 2.04 -17.88
CA THR A 40 -14.06 3.43 -18.17
C THR A 40 -15.35 3.88 -17.49
N THR A 41 -16.23 2.93 -17.13
CA THR A 41 -17.52 3.23 -16.47
C THR A 41 -17.40 3.39 -14.96
N ASN A 42 -16.34 2.84 -14.36
CA ASN A 42 -16.03 3.00 -12.94
C ASN A 42 -14.52 3.25 -12.75
N PRO A 43 -14.04 4.45 -13.08
CA PRO A 43 -12.63 4.79 -12.97
C PRO A 43 -12.20 4.84 -11.50
N TYR A 44 -10.93 4.52 -11.24
CA TYR A 44 -10.35 4.78 -9.93
C TYR A 44 -10.29 6.30 -9.70
N GLN A 45 -10.73 6.73 -8.52
CA GLN A 45 -10.71 8.13 -8.11
C GLN A 45 -9.71 8.29 -6.96
N PRO A 46 -8.50 8.82 -7.23
CA PRO A 46 -7.56 9.14 -6.17
C PRO A 46 -8.16 10.18 -5.20
N PRO A 47 -7.81 10.13 -3.90
CA PRO A 47 -8.23 11.17 -2.96
C PRO A 47 -7.66 12.53 -3.36
N GLU A 48 -8.45 13.59 -3.22
CA GLU A 48 -8.05 14.96 -3.59
C GLU A 48 -7.01 15.54 -2.62
N SER A 49 -7.06 15.16 -1.35
CA SER A 49 -6.18 15.69 -0.30
C SER A 49 -5.94 14.64 0.79
N PRO A 50 -5.20 13.56 0.48
CA PRO A 50 -4.85 12.55 1.48
C PRO A 50 -3.91 13.13 2.53
N ASP A 51 -4.06 12.68 3.77
CA ASP A 51 -3.18 13.08 4.89
C ASP A 51 -1.75 12.52 4.73
N PHE A 52 -1.61 11.40 4.03
CA PHE A 52 -0.32 10.79 3.73
C PHE A 52 -0.36 10.00 2.43
N ILE A 53 0.75 10.01 1.68
CA ILE A 53 0.88 9.30 0.39
C ILE A 53 2.09 8.37 0.46
N ILE A 54 1.91 7.13 0.02
CA ILE A 54 2.97 6.15 -0.20
C ILE A 54 3.03 5.85 -1.70
N ASN A 55 4.20 5.97 -2.32
CA ASN A 55 4.39 5.56 -3.70
C ASN A 55 5.00 4.16 -3.77
N THR A 56 4.15 3.17 -4.04
CA THR A 56 4.54 1.76 -4.01
C THR A 56 5.38 1.30 -5.20
N GLU A 57 5.63 2.19 -6.16
CA GLU A 57 6.54 1.98 -7.29
C GLU A 57 7.95 2.49 -7.01
N LYS A 58 8.06 3.56 -6.22
CA LYS A 58 9.33 4.27 -5.95
C LYS A 58 9.94 3.89 -4.61
N GLU A 59 9.14 3.39 -3.69
CA GLU A 59 9.57 3.03 -2.34
C GLU A 59 9.64 1.51 -2.19
N SER A 60 10.63 1.02 -1.45
CA SER A 60 10.64 -0.37 -1.00
C SER A 60 9.56 -0.58 0.08
N ILE A 61 9.22 -1.83 0.36
CA ILE A 61 8.28 -2.17 1.44
C ILE A 61 8.79 -1.64 2.78
N GLN A 62 10.08 -1.84 3.06
CA GLN A 62 10.72 -1.38 4.30
C GLN A 62 10.65 0.15 4.43
N GLN A 63 10.96 0.88 3.35
CA GLN A 63 10.85 2.34 3.33
C GLN A 63 9.42 2.81 3.57
N SER A 64 8.45 2.19 2.89
CA SER A 64 7.02 2.51 3.01
C SER A 64 6.52 2.31 4.44
N VAL A 65 6.93 1.20 5.08
CA VAL A 65 6.57 0.87 6.46
C VAL A 65 7.20 1.87 7.44
N GLU A 66 8.49 2.18 7.28
CA GLU A 66 9.16 3.16 8.14
C GLU A 66 8.49 4.55 8.04
N ASN A 67 8.18 4.98 6.82
CA ASN A 67 7.52 6.26 6.58
C ASN A 67 6.11 6.30 7.20
N LEU A 68 5.34 5.22 7.06
CA LEU A 68 4.01 5.10 7.66
C LEU A 68 4.06 5.09 9.19
N LEU A 69 5.02 4.38 9.78
CA LEU A 69 5.22 4.35 11.23
C LEU A 69 5.59 5.74 11.76
N ARG A 70 6.50 6.45 11.09
CA ARG A 70 6.89 7.82 11.44
C ARG A 70 5.70 8.77 11.38
N PHE A 71 4.88 8.70 10.34
CA PHE A 71 3.63 9.46 10.24
C PHE A 71 2.70 9.13 11.41
N SER A 72 2.49 7.84 11.67
CA SER A 72 1.60 7.36 12.74
C SER A 72 2.03 7.84 14.12
N MET A 73 3.32 7.74 14.46
CA MET A 73 3.87 8.18 15.75
C MET A 73 3.77 9.69 15.97
N LYS A 74 3.86 10.48 14.90
CA LYS A 74 3.75 11.94 14.96
C LYS A 74 2.31 12.39 15.22
N HIS A 75 1.34 11.67 14.65
CA HIS A 75 -0.04 12.12 14.54
C HIS A 75 -1.04 11.38 15.44
N LEU A 76 -0.66 10.20 15.94
CA LEU A 76 -1.39 9.46 16.94
C LEU A 76 -0.71 9.69 18.29
N SER A 77 -1.48 10.06 19.31
CA SER A 77 -0.99 10.19 20.68
C SER A 77 -0.61 8.79 21.21
N VAL A 78 0.59 8.34 20.89
CA VAL A 78 1.13 7.09 21.43
C VAL A 78 1.66 7.39 22.82
N ASN A 79 0.85 7.11 23.85
CA ASN A 79 1.37 6.95 25.20
C ASN A 79 2.42 5.83 25.15
N HIS A 80 3.70 6.20 25.20
CA HIS A 80 4.81 5.27 25.13
C HIS A 80 4.82 4.39 26.39
N ALA A 81 4.09 3.27 26.35
CA ALA A 81 4.40 2.12 27.18
C ALA A 81 5.39 1.26 26.39
N ASN A 82 6.68 1.46 26.67
CA ASN A 82 7.82 0.58 26.39
C ASN A 82 7.56 -0.60 25.44
N GLN A 83 8.01 -0.49 24.19
CA GLN A 83 8.46 -1.68 23.45
C GLN A 83 9.82 -1.41 22.83
N GLU A 84 10.82 -2.09 23.39
CA GLU A 84 12.13 -2.27 22.77
C GLU A 84 11.94 -2.75 21.33
N ILE A 85 12.51 -2.04 20.37
CA ILE A 85 12.74 -2.58 19.04
C ILE A 85 13.79 -3.68 19.22
N LYS A 86 13.34 -4.91 19.48
CA LYS A 86 14.22 -6.07 19.44
C LYS A 86 14.53 -6.32 17.98
N GLU A 87 15.79 -6.10 17.60
CA GLU A 87 16.38 -6.60 16.36
C GLU A 87 15.86 -8.02 16.12
N THR A 88 15.08 -8.17 15.04
CA THR A 88 14.57 -9.47 14.65
C THR A 88 15.76 -10.28 14.16
N LYS A 89 16.23 -11.23 14.99
CA LYS A 89 17.24 -12.21 14.59
C LYS A 89 16.79 -12.88 13.30
N ILE A 90 17.53 -12.65 12.22
CA ILE A 90 17.38 -13.39 10.97
C ILE A 90 17.83 -14.83 11.27
N TYR A 91 16.87 -15.74 11.46
CA TYR A 91 17.16 -17.17 11.44
C TYR A 91 17.42 -17.57 9.98
N HIS A 92 18.69 -17.75 9.63
CA HIS A 92 19.08 -18.51 8.45
C HIS A 92 18.85 -20.00 8.76
N GLY A 93 17.62 -20.47 8.52
CA GLY A 93 17.33 -21.89 8.51
C GLY A 93 17.82 -22.50 7.21
N ILE A 94 18.99 -23.14 7.26
CA ILE A 94 19.40 -24.13 6.27
C ILE A 94 18.62 -25.41 6.60
N CYS A 95 17.76 -25.84 5.68
CA CYS A 95 17.44 -27.24 5.43
C CYS A 95 17.59 -27.46 3.93
#